data_AF-A0A923Z4D2-F1
#
_entry.id   AF-A0A923Z4D2-F1
#
_cell.length_a   1.000
_cell.length_b   1.000
_cell.length_c   1.000
_cell.angle_alpha   90.00
_cell.angle_beta   90.00
_cell.angle_gamma   90.00
#
_symmetry.space_group_name_H-M   'P 1'
#
loop_
_entity.id
_entity.type
_entity.pdbx_description
1 polymer ?
#
loop_
_entity_poly.entity_id
_entity_poly.type
_entity_poly.pdbx_seq_one_letter_code
_entity_poly.pdbx_strand_id
1 'polypeptide(L)' 'PHKRGTCSMARTSAPNSANSQFFICFGDSSFLDGQYTVWGEVTSGMEHIDALPKGEPPRAPGKILKARAA' A
#
# COMPACT_ATOMS: atom_id res chain seq x y z
N PRO A 1 9.08 8.55 -4.92
CA PRO A 1 9.14 8.84 -3.47
C PRO A 1 7.94 8.24 -2.73
N HIS A 2 8.21 7.47 -1.69
CA HIS A 2 7.23 6.84 -0.81
C HIS A 2 6.82 7.81 0.30
N LYS A 3 5.92 8.73 -0.06
CA LYS A 3 5.26 9.66 0.86
C LYS A 3 3.90 9.09 1.29
N ARG A 4 3.23 9.77 2.23
CA ARG A 4 1.85 9.42 2.62
C ARG A 4 0.94 9.37 1.40
N GLY A 5 0.14 8.31 1.31
CA GLY A 5 -0.80 8.05 0.21
C GLY A 5 -0.19 7.41 -1.03
N THR A 6 1.13 7.18 -1.08
CA THR A 6 1.76 6.45 -2.20
C THR A 6 1.33 4.99 -2.22
N CYS A 7 0.92 4.50 -3.39
CA CYS A 7 0.62 3.11 -3.68
C CYS A 7 1.82 2.42 -4.34
N SER A 8 2.27 1.30 -3.79
CA SER A 8 3.49 0.61 -4.23
C SER A 8 3.33 -0.92 -4.14
N MET A 9 4.15 -1.65 -4.90
CA MET A 9 4.08 -3.11 -4.99
C MET A 9 4.85 -3.79 -3.85
N ALA A 10 4.23 -4.73 -3.16
CA ALA A 10 4.95 -5.58 -2.20
C ALA A 10 5.73 -6.68 -2.95
N ARG A 11 6.87 -7.07 -2.39
CA ARG A 11 7.74 -8.12 -2.94
C ARG A 11 8.43 -8.90 -1.82
N THR A 12 8.96 -10.07 -2.15
CA THR A 12 9.93 -10.77 -1.29
C THR A 12 11.31 -10.11 -1.44
N SER A 13 12.33 -10.65 -0.77
CA SER A 13 13.72 -10.19 -0.92
C SER A 13 14.22 -10.22 -2.38
N ALA A 14 13.67 -11.09 -3.23
CA ALA A 14 13.99 -11.11 -4.65
C ALA A 14 13.35 -9.90 -5.37
N PRO A 15 14.12 -9.09 -6.12
CA PRO A 15 13.64 -7.82 -6.69
C PRO A 15 12.48 -8.00 -7.69
N ASN A 16 12.52 -9.08 -8.49
CA ASN A 16 11.51 -9.36 -9.52
C ASN A 16 10.40 -10.30 -9.04
N SER A 17 10.04 -10.25 -7.75
CA SER A 17 9.03 -11.12 -7.14
C SER A 17 7.70 -10.43 -6.83
N ALA A 18 7.58 -9.14 -7.16
CA ALA A 18 6.32 -8.43 -7.05
C ALA A 18 5.25 -9.10 -7.94
N ASN A 19 4.05 -9.28 -7.41
CA ASN A 19 2.93 -9.90 -8.12
C ASN A 19 1.61 -9.14 -7.84
N SER A 20 0.74 -9.67 -6.99
CA SER A 20 -0.60 -9.10 -6.73
C SER A 20 -0.72 -8.31 -5.44
N GLN A 21 0.27 -8.40 -4.56
CA GLN A 21 0.26 -7.70 -3.28
C GLN A 21 0.75 -6.26 -3.47
N PHE A 22 0.00 -5.30 -2.94
CA PHE A 22 0.35 -3.89 -2.93
C PHE A 22 0.16 -3.33 -1.51
N PHE A 23 0.76 -2.18 -1.26
CA PHE A 23 0.57 -1.42 -0.03
C PHE A 23 0.35 0.06 -0.31
N ILE A 24 -0.23 0.75 0.67
CA ILE A 24 -0.45 2.19 0.67
C ILE A 24 0.32 2.76 1.87
N CYS A 25 1.20 3.73 1.63
CA CYS A 25 1.97 4.36 2.71
C CYS A 25 1.05 5.21 3.61
N PHE A 26 0.95 4.87 4.90
CA PHE A 26 0.20 5.66 5.88
C PHE A 26 0.95 6.95 6.28
N GLY A 27 2.25 7.02 6.06
CA GLY A 27 3.11 8.16 6.40
C GLY A 27 4.28 8.27 5.43
N ASP A 28 5.30 9.04 5.82
CA ASP A 28 6.57 9.06 5.09
C ASP A 28 7.31 7.73 5.28
N SER A 29 7.67 7.10 4.17
CA SER A 29 8.40 5.84 4.11
C SER A 29 9.56 5.94 3.12
N SER A 30 10.27 7.06 3.15
CA SER A 30 11.40 7.38 2.27
C SER A 30 12.50 6.31 2.23
N PHE A 31 12.63 5.48 3.27
CA PHE A 31 13.53 4.32 3.30
C PHE A 31 13.22 3.24 2.24
N LEU A 32 12.02 3.25 1.64
CA LEU A 32 11.63 2.32 0.56
C LEU A 32 11.99 2.84 -0.84
N ASP A 33 12.45 4.09 -0.96
CA ASP A 33 12.78 4.70 -2.24
C ASP A 33 13.93 3.98 -2.95
N GLY A 34 13.76 3.77 -4.26
CA GLY A 34 14.70 2.99 -5.08
C GLY A 34 14.64 1.48 -4.85
N GLN A 35 13.87 0.98 -3.87
CA GLN A 35 13.80 -0.44 -3.50
C GLN A 35 12.47 -1.12 -3.84
N TYR A 36 11.40 -0.31 -3.98
CA TYR A 36 10.03 -0.76 -4.24
C TYR A 36 9.40 0.04 -5.39
N THR A 37 8.48 -0.61 -6.11
CA THR A 37 7.88 -0.06 -7.32
C THR A 37 6.60 0.71 -6.99
N VAL A 38 6.70 2.03 -7.00
CA VAL A 38 5.55 2.94 -6.92
C VAL A 38 4.75 2.86 -8.23
N TRP A 39 3.42 2.70 -8.12
CA TRP A 39 2.52 2.66 -9.29
C TRP A 39 1.40 3.70 -9.24
N GLY A 40 1.18 4.37 -8.10
CA GLY A 40 0.14 5.39 -8.00
C GLY A 40 0.16 6.14 -6.67
N GLU A 41 -0.85 6.99 -6.48
CA GLU A 41 -1.12 7.66 -5.21
C GLU A 41 -2.63 7.76 -4.98
N VAL A 42 -3.04 7.75 -3.71
CA VAL A 42 -4.42 7.96 -3.31
C VAL A 42 -4.80 9.42 -3.54
N THR A 43 -5.77 9.65 -4.43
CA THR A 43 -6.26 11.01 -4.75
C THR A 43 -7.43 11.46 -3.87
N SER A 44 -8.16 10.52 -3.27
CA SER A 44 -9.28 10.77 -2.33
C SER A 44 -9.52 9.55 -1.42
N GLY A 45 -10.12 9.78 -0.24
CA GLY A 45 -10.49 8.71 0.69
C GLY A 45 -9.36 8.21 1.61
N MET A 46 -8.32 9.02 1.85
CA MET A 46 -7.21 8.66 2.76
C MET A 46 -7.68 8.43 4.21
N GLU A 47 -8.75 9.10 4.64
CA GLU A 47 -9.38 8.91 5.93
C GLU A 47 -9.90 7.48 6.14
N HIS A 48 -10.32 6.80 5.07
CA HIS A 48 -10.75 5.41 5.13
C HIS A 48 -9.57 4.45 5.26
N ILE A 49 -8.43 4.82 4.66
CA ILE A 49 -7.18 4.07 4.79
C ILE A 49 -6.65 4.16 6.22
N ASP A 50 -6.65 5.35 6.82
CA ASP A 50 -6.23 5.55 8.22
C ASP A 50 -7.10 4.80 9.24
N ALA A 51 -8.38 4.64 8.92
CA ALA A 51 -9.35 3.94 9.77
C ALA A 51 -9.24 2.41 9.71
N LEU A 52 -8.37 1.85 8.85
CA LEU A 52 -8.20 0.41 8.77
C LEU A 52 -7.67 -0.19 10.09
N PRO A 53 -8.19 -1.38 10.50
CA PRO A 53 -7.70 -2.08 11.69
C PRO A 53 -6.19 -2.36 11.60
N LYS A 54 -5.44 -1.90 12.60
CA LYS A 54 -3.98 -2.07 12.69
C LYS A 54 -3.62 -3.43 13.29
N GLY A 55 -2.57 -4.06 12.77
CA GLY A 55 -2.02 -5.34 13.27
C GLY A 55 -1.36 -6.16 12.16
N GLU A 56 -0.63 -7.21 12.54
CA GLU A 56 0.11 -8.10 11.62
C GLU A 56 -0.13 -9.59 11.95
N PRO A 57 -1.26 -10.20 11.51
CA PRO A 57 -2.46 -9.58 10.95
C PRO A 57 -3.40 -9.06 12.05
N PRO A 58 -4.28 -8.09 11.75
CA PRO A 58 -5.30 -7.63 12.69
C PRO A 58 -6.37 -8.72 12.92
N ARG A 59 -7.00 -8.73 14.11
CA ARG A 59 -8.06 -9.70 14.46
C ARG A 59 -9.23 -9.70 13.46
N ALA A 60 -9.56 -8.54 12.91
CA ALA A 60 -10.56 -8.37 11.87
C ALA A 60 -9.99 -7.48 10.74
N PRO A 61 -9.35 -8.06 9.71
CA PRO A 61 -8.78 -7.29 8.61
C PRO A 61 -9.84 -6.56 7.79
N GLY A 62 -9.48 -5.38 7.28
CA GLY A 62 -10.26 -4.68 6.26
C GLY A 62 -10.39 -5.53 5.00
N LYS A 63 -11.49 -5.35 4.27
CA LYS A 63 -11.80 -6.12 3.05
C LYS A 63 -11.96 -5.19 1.86
N ILE A 64 -11.30 -5.51 0.76
CA ILE A 64 -11.59 -4.91 -0.54
C ILE A 64 -12.84 -5.60 -1.08
N LEU A 65 -13.99 -4.92 -1.02
CA LEU A 65 -15.27 -5.49 -1.45
C LEU A 65 -15.46 -5.54 -2.98
N LYS A 66 -14.59 -4.86 -3.75
CA LYS A 66 -14.95 -3.85 -4.76
C LYS A 66 -13.71 -3.19 -5.36
N ALA A 67 -13.13 -3.71 -6.44
CA ALA A 67 -12.13 -2.99 -7.25
C ALA A 67 -12.66 -2.75 -8.67
N ARG A 68 -12.44 -1.54 -9.22
CA ARG A 68 -12.84 -1.18 -10.60
C ARG A 68 -11.75 -0.29 -11.21
N ALA A 69 -11.53 -0.44 -12.52
CA ALA A 69 -10.84 0.54 -13.34
C ALA A 69 -11.90 1.44 -14.01
N ALA A 70 -11.57 2.72 -14.21
CA ALA A 70 -12.43 3.68 -14.90
C ALA A 70 -12.55 3.36 -16.40
#